data_AF-A0AA51DQD7-F1
#
_entry.id   AF-A0AA51DQD7-F1
#
_cell.length_a   1.000
_cell.length_b   1.000
_cell.length_c   1.000
_cell.angle_alpha   90.00
_cell.angle_beta   90.00
_cell.angle_gamma   90.00
#
_symmetry.space_group_name_H-M   'P 1'
#
loop_
_entity.id
_entity.type
_entity.pdbx_description
1 polymer ?
#
loop_
_entity_poly.entity_id
_entity_poly.type
_entity_poly.pdbx_seq_one_letter_code
_entity_poly.pdbx_strand_id
1 'polypeptide(L)'
;MKKAFKVVCIYFILICLTTGCEKIDDGNSYKAYGFQPPIEKLYWGMSLDEIEEVLSIQEGVDGVVYKYEKPVTTIILADKIKKFGYDATVYLEVNDAVEADWFPFKTSYLNYVKLIYSDIDGKKLKDNMIKEFDASGTDWVDLLKNNCTKWESKEKISDLKPDVLSKLKEYWSAIDKHSETAVSSISKTDDERINIVSLTLNNSGAALVSYKGDTAVIINKACLNSSR
;
A
#
# COMPACT_ATOMS: atom_id res chain seq x y z
N MET A 1 43.72 -17.94 -45.23
CA MET A 1 43.25 -18.01 -43.82
C MET A 1 42.76 -16.68 -43.21
N LYS A 2 42.96 -15.49 -43.81
CA LYS A 2 42.48 -14.22 -43.23
C LYS A 2 41.01 -13.85 -43.51
N LYS A 3 40.39 -14.47 -44.52
CA LYS A 3 38.97 -14.22 -44.89
C LYS A 3 37.98 -14.98 -43.99
N ALA A 4 38.30 -16.23 -43.60
CA ALA A 4 37.46 -17.03 -42.70
C ALA A 4 37.38 -16.42 -41.28
N PHE A 5 38.49 -15.87 -40.77
CA PHE A 5 38.53 -15.23 -39.45
C PHE A 5 37.63 -13.98 -39.36
N LYS A 6 37.57 -13.18 -40.44
CA LYS A 6 36.69 -11.99 -40.48
C LYS A 6 35.20 -12.35 -40.50
N VAL A 7 34.83 -13.45 -41.16
CA VAL A 7 33.43 -13.92 -41.20
C VAL A 7 32.99 -14.44 -39.82
N VAL A 8 33.87 -15.15 -39.11
CA VAL A 8 33.61 -15.64 -37.75
C VAL A 8 33.47 -14.49 -36.75
N CYS A 9 34.29 -13.44 -36.84
CA CYS A 9 34.15 -12.26 -35.97
C CYS A 9 32.85 -11.48 -36.21
N ILE A 10 32.38 -11.37 -37.46
CA ILE A 10 31.10 -10.71 -37.76
C ILE A 10 29.92 -11.53 -37.21
N TYR A 11 30.00 -12.86 -37.29
CA TYR A 11 29.00 -13.75 -36.69
C TYR A 11 28.97 -13.65 -35.15
N PHE A 12 30.13 -13.51 -34.51
CA PHE A 12 30.22 -13.32 -33.06
C PHE A 12 29.65 -11.96 -32.61
N ILE A 13 29.86 -10.89 -33.39
CA ILE A 13 29.27 -9.57 -33.08
C ILE A 13 27.74 -9.60 -33.25
N LEU A 14 27.22 -10.31 -34.25
CA LEU A 14 25.78 -10.50 -34.45
C LEU A 14 25.11 -11.32 -33.33
N ILE A 15 25.80 -12.34 -32.79
CA ILE A 15 25.31 -13.12 -31.65
C ILE A 15 25.33 -12.28 -30.36
N CYS A 16 26.36 -11.45 -30.14
CA CYS A 16 26.43 -10.56 -28.98
C CYS A 16 25.40 -9.42 -29.00
N LEU A 17 24.82 -9.08 -30.16
CA LEU A 17 23.72 -8.10 -30.26
C LEU A 17 22.35 -8.68 -29.88
N THR A 18 22.24 -10.00 -29.67
CA THR A 18 20.98 -10.66 -29.27
C THR A 18 20.88 -11.01 -27.78
N THR A 19 21.92 -10.73 -26.99
CA THR A 19 21.91 -10.90 -25.52
C THR A 19 21.56 -9.62 -24.75
N GLY A 20 21.06 -8.60 -25.45
CA GLY A 20 20.34 -7.49 -24.84
C GLY A 20 18.88 -7.89 -24.54
N CYS A 21 18.68 -8.94 -23.74
CA CYS A 21 17.46 -9.01 -22.95
C CYS A 21 17.58 -7.88 -21.91
N GLU A 22 17.18 -6.67 -22.31
CA GLU A 22 16.47 -5.84 -21.35
C GLU A 22 15.39 -6.76 -20.78
N LYS A 23 15.51 -7.09 -19.49
CA LYS A 23 14.33 -7.52 -18.75
C LYS A 23 13.33 -6.39 -18.97
N ILE A 24 12.36 -6.64 -19.84
CA ILE A 24 11.10 -5.93 -19.82
C ILE A 24 10.67 -6.10 -18.37
N ASP A 25 10.75 -5.02 -17.60
CA ASP A 25 10.29 -4.99 -16.22
C ASP A 25 8.92 -5.65 -16.21
N ASP A 26 8.83 -6.76 -15.48
CA ASP A 26 7.62 -7.56 -15.37
C ASP A 26 6.47 -6.66 -14.93
N GLY A 27 5.65 -6.23 -15.90
CA GLY A 27 4.18 -6.15 -15.89
C GLY A 27 3.43 -5.50 -14.72
N ASN A 28 4.10 -4.97 -13.70
CA ASN A 28 3.46 -4.43 -12.52
C ASN A 28 3.30 -2.92 -12.68
N SER A 29 2.09 -2.50 -13.05
CA SER A 29 1.73 -1.08 -13.21
C SER A 29 1.69 -0.30 -11.88
N TYR A 30 1.91 -0.97 -10.75
CA TYR A 30 1.92 -0.34 -9.43
C TYR A 30 3.33 0.10 -9.02
N LYS A 31 3.41 1.10 -8.15
CA LYS A 31 4.68 1.54 -7.55
C LYS A 31 4.59 1.53 -6.03
N ALA A 32 5.71 1.20 -5.40
CA ALA A 32 5.89 1.27 -3.97
C ALA A 32 6.11 2.74 -3.55
N TYR A 33 5.05 3.37 -3.03
CA TYR A 33 5.13 4.70 -2.42
C TYR A 33 4.84 4.62 -0.93
N GLY A 34 5.71 5.23 -0.11
CA GLY A 34 5.58 5.25 1.34
C GLY A 34 5.72 3.87 1.98
N PHE A 35 5.11 3.69 3.15
CA PHE A 35 5.04 2.37 3.79
C PHE A 35 4.22 1.42 2.93
N GLN A 36 4.75 0.23 2.65
CA GLN A 36 4.04 -0.81 1.91
C GLN A 36 3.17 -1.67 2.83
N PRO A 37 2.13 -2.33 2.30
CA PRO A 37 1.42 -3.37 3.03
C PRO A 37 2.43 -4.40 3.59
N PRO A 38 2.30 -4.84 4.85
CA PRO A 38 3.24 -5.77 5.48
C PRO A 38 3.05 -7.23 5.03
N ILE A 39 2.32 -7.47 3.94
CA ILE A 39 2.05 -8.77 3.33
C ILE A 39 2.69 -8.78 1.96
N GLU A 40 3.49 -9.81 1.68
CA GLU A 40 4.14 -9.96 0.38
C GLU A 40 3.11 -9.99 -0.75
N LYS A 41 3.50 -9.49 -1.93
CA LYS A 41 2.67 -9.34 -3.14
C LYS A 41 1.55 -8.30 -3.08
N LEU A 42 1.08 -7.90 -1.89
CA LEU A 42 0.06 -6.85 -1.78
C LEU A 42 0.63 -5.46 -2.08
N TYR A 43 -0.17 -4.63 -2.75
CA TYR A 43 0.11 -3.21 -2.96
C TYR A 43 -1.15 -2.37 -2.72
N TRP A 44 -0.94 -1.08 -2.44
CA TRP A 44 -2.04 -0.14 -2.22
C TRP A 44 -2.86 0.08 -3.49
N GLY A 45 -4.18 -0.07 -3.38
CA GLY A 45 -5.09 0.06 -4.51
C GLY A 45 -5.44 -1.25 -5.23
N MET A 46 -4.85 -2.38 -4.81
CA MET A 46 -5.19 -3.71 -5.32
C MET A 46 -6.68 -4.00 -5.10
N SER A 47 -7.38 -4.49 -6.12
CA SER A 47 -8.79 -4.86 -6.04
C SER A 47 -9.01 -6.16 -5.26
N LEU A 48 -10.25 -6.42 -4.85
CA LEU A 48 -10.60 -7.64 -4.13
C LEU A 48 -10.18 -8.90 -4.91
N ASP A 49 -10.56 -8.98 -6.19
CA ASP A 49 -10.25 -10.12 -7.05
C ASP A 49 -8.74 -10.34 -7.20
N GLU A 50 -7.96 -9.26 -7.34
CA GLU A 50 -6.49 -9.33 -7.39
C GLU A 50 -5.91 -9.83 -6.05
N ILE A 51 -6.47 -9.42 -4.90
CA ILE A 51 -6.04 -9.91 -3.57
C ILE A 51 -6.30 -11.41 -3.45
N GLU A 52 -7.51 -11.86 -3.84
CA GLU A 52 -7.91 -13.27 -3.81
C GLU A 52 -6.97 -14.12 -4.66
N GLU A 53 -6.63 -13.65 -5.85
CA GLU A 53 -5.70 -14.34 -6.76
C GLU A 53 -4.28 -14.42 -6.16
N VAL A 54 -3.68 -13.29 -5.76
CA VAL A 54 -2.26 -13.26 -5.37
C VAL A 54 -1.99 -13.94 -4.03
N LEU A 55 -2.97 -13.92 -3.12
CA LEU A 55 -2.92 -14.62 -1.84
C LEU A 55 -3.49 -16.04 -1.92
N SER A 56 -4.14 -16.38 -3.03
CA SER A 56 -4.83 -17.67 -3.21
C SER A 56 -5.83 -17.95 -2.08
N ILE A 57 -6.65 -16.94 -1.77
CA ILE A 57 -7.66 -16.99 -0.70
C ILE A 57 -9.08 -16.91 -1.28
N GLN A 58 -10.03 -17.44 -0.53
CA GLN A 58 -11.45 -17.38 -0.86
C GLN A 58 -12.28 -17.34 0.44
N GLU A 59 -13.44 -16.68 0.40
CA GLU A 59 -14.34 -16.64 1.55
C GLU A 59 -14.73 -18.05 2.04
N GLY A 60 -14.58 -18.29 3.34
CA GLY A 60 -15.00 -19.52 4.00
C GLY A 60 -14.10 -20.73 3.73
N VAL A 61 -13.01 -20.54 2.97
CA VAL A 61 -12.00 -21.55 2.69
C VAL A 61 -10.80 -21.35 3.62
N ASP A 62 -10.25 -22.44 4.14
CA ASP A 62 -9.03 -22.49 4.95
C ASP A 62 -9.00 -21.50 6.15
N GLY A 63 -10.18 -21.16 6.68
CA GLY A 63 -10.31 -20.28 7.86
C GLY A 63 -10.27 -18.78 7.55
N VAL A 64 -10.27 -18.38 6.27
CA VAL A 64 -10.40 -16.98 5.86
C VAL A 64 -11.83 -16.51 6.06
N VAL A 65 -12.01 -15.37 6.72
CA VAL A 65 -13.32 -14.81 7.07
C VAL A 65 -13.51 -13.44 6.42
N TYR A 66 -14.64 -13.24 5.76
CA TYR A 66 -15.01 -11.97 5.17
C TYR A 66 -16.10 -11.31 6.01
N LYS A 67 -16.03 -9.99 6.13
CA LYS A 67 -17.08 -9.16 6.72
C LYS A 67 -17.41 -8.04 5.75
N TYR A 68 -18.62 -8.08 5.21
CA TYR A 68 -19.12 -7.11 4.24
C TYR A 68 -19.85 -5.98 4.95
N GLU A 69 -19.14 -4.91 5.29
CA GLU A 69 -19.65 -3.75 6.03
C GLU A 69 -19.52 -2.49 5.17
N LYS A 70 -20.46 -2.28 4.24
CA LYS A 70 -20.40 -1.14 3.29
C LYS A 70 -20.04 0.18 4.01
N PRO A 71 -19.06 0.95 3.52
CA PRO A 71 -18.38 0.80 2.23
C PRO A 71 -17.05 0.01 2.29
N VAL A 72 -16.87 -0.88 3.29
CA VAL A 72 -15.62 -1.61 3.51
C VAL A 72 -15.89 -3.11 3.64
N THR A 73 -15.19 -3.90 2.82
CA THR A 73 -15.07 -5.34 3.01
C THR A 73 -13.80 -5.64 3.81
N THR A 74 -13.95 -6.31 4.95
CA THR A 74 -12.81 -6.74 5.78
C THR A 74 -12.53 -8.22 5.57
N ILE A 75 -11.31 -8.56 5.16
CA ILE A 75 -10.83 -9.94 5.05
C ILE A 75 -9.92 -10.24 6.24
N ILE A 76 -10.23 -11.28 7.01
CA ILE A 76 -9.41 -11.77 8.10
C ILE A 76 -8.67 -13.01 7.58
N LEU A 77 -7.35 -12.90 7.46
CA LEU A 77 -6.54 -14.03 7.01
C LEU A 77 -6.45 -15.09 8.11
N ALA A 78 -6.46 -16.35 7.70
CA ALA A 78 -6.31 -17.48 8.61
C ALA A 78 -4.90 -17.54 9.22
N ASP A 79 -3.91 -17.37 8.35
CA ASP A 79 -2.50 -17.43 8.74
C ASP A 79 -2.07 -16.14 9.43
N LYS A 80 -1.41 -16.33 10.57
CA LYS A 80 -0.72 -15.23 11.26
C LYS A 80 0.61 -14.95 10.60
N ILE A 81 1.00 -13.68 10.60
CA ILE A 81 2.35 -13.29 10.18
C ILE A 81 3.20 -12.96 11.40
N LYS A 82 4.51 -13.20 11.30
CA LYS A 82 5.45 -12.73 12.30
C LYS A 82 5.99 -11.35 11.93
N LYS A 83 5.62 -10.32 12.68
CA LYS A 83 6.07 -8.94 12.44
C LYS A 83 6.37 -8.26 13.77
N PHE A 84 7.41 -7.41 13.79
CA PHE A 84 7.90 -6.75 15.00
C PHE A 84 8.17 -7.70 16.19
N GLY A 85 8.56 -8.94 15.88
CA GLY A 85 8.90 -9.96 16.88
C GLY A 85 7.72 -10.73 17.47
N TYR A 86 6.49 -10.50 17.02
CA TYR A 86 5.28 -11.18 17.49
C TYR A 86 4.44 -11.71 16.34
N ASP A 87 3.59 -12.70 16.63
CA ASP A 87 2.60 -13.19 15.67
C ASP A 87 1.37 -12.29 15.67
N ALA A 88 0.92 -11.89 14.49
CA ALA A 88 -0.20 -10.99 14.28
C ALA A 88 -1.26 -11.64 13.42
N THR A 89 -2.53 -11.48 13.81
CA THR A 89 -3.64 -11.74 12.90
C THR A 89 -3.77 -10.58 11.92
N VAL A 90 -3.93 -10.89 10.64
CA VAL A 90 -3.98 -9.90 9.56
C VAL A 90 -5.41 -9.64 9.15
N TYR A 91 -5.75 -8.35 9.10
CA TYR A 91 -7.02 -7.85 8.61
C TYR A 91 -6.73 -6.94 7.42
N LEU A 92 -7.32 -7.25 6.27
CA LEU A 92 -7.26 -6.43 5.06
C LEU A 92 -8.57 -5.66 4.96
N GLU A 93 -8.51 -4.33 4.86
CA GLU A 93 -9.72 -3.52 4.62
C GLU A 93 -9.70 -3.02 3.18
N VAL A 94 -10.64 -3.55 2.42
CA VAL A 94 -10.86 -3.27 1.01
C VAL A 94 -12.07 -2.36 0.93
N ASN A 95 -11.87 -1.13 0.49
CA ASN A 95 -12.99 -0.23 0.24
C ASN A 95 -13.76 -0.72 -1.00
N ASP A 96 -15.08 -0.70 -0.92
CA ASP A 96 -15.96 -1.01 -2.03
C ASP A 96 -15.87 0.07 -3.12
N ALA A 97 -16.21 -0.29 -4.35
CA ALA A 97 -16.29 0.67 -5.45
C ALA A 97 -17.34 1.75 -5.14
N VAL A 98 -16.99 3.01 -5.43
CA VAL A 98 -17.94 4.12 -5.26
C VAL A 98 -18.86 4.17 -6.47
N GLU A 99 -20.17 4.12 -6.22
CA GLU A 99 -21.20 4.09 -7.27
C GLU A 99 -21.32 5.44 -8.01
N ALA A 100 -20.79 6.53 -7.46
CA ALA A 100 -20.87 7.84 -8.09
C ALA A 100 -20.05 7.91 -9.38
N ASP A 101 -20.69 8.29 -10.49
CA ASP A 101 -20.09 8.36 -11.83
C ASP A 101 -18.83 9.23 -11.89
N TRP A 102 -18.81 10.32 -11.15
CA TRP A 102 -17.67 11.23 -11.10
C TRP A 102 -16.46 10.67 -10.35
N PHE A 103 -16.64 9.66 -9.47
CA PHE A 103 -15.56 9.12 -8.66
C PHE A 103 -14.67 8.19 -9.50
N PRO A 104 -13.34 8.37 -9.49
CA PRO A 104 -12.47 7.66 -10.43
C PRO A 104 -12.20 6.20 -10.05
N PHE A 105 -12.38 5.78 -8.79
CA PHE A 105 -12.20 4.37 -8.41
C PHE A 105 -13.49 3.58 -8.64
N LYS A 106 -13.54 2.88 -9.78
CA LYS A 106 -14.67 2.06 -10.19
C LYS A 106 -14.60 0.60 -9.74
N THR A 107 -13.50 0.22 -9.13
CA THR A 107 -13.31 -1.11 -8.55
C THR A 107 -12.94 -0.98 -7.08
N SER A 108 -13.18 -2.04 -6.33
CA SER A 108 -12.76 -2.14 -4.93
C SER A 108 -11.24 -1.95 -4.82
N TYR A 109 -10.76 -1.61 -3.62
CA TYR A 109 -9.36 -1.30 -3.42
C TYR A 109 -8.87 -1.49 -1.98
N LEU A 110 -7.71 -2.15 -1.83
CA LEU A 110 -7.00 -2.28 -0.57
C LEU A 110 -6.56 -0.91 -0.09
N ASN A 111 -7.06 -0.51 1.08
CA ASN A 111 -6.82 0.80 1.67
C ASN A 111 -6.13 0.70 3.04
N TYR A 112 -6.38 -0.37 3.79
CA TYR A 112 -5.69 -0.62 5.06
C TYR A 112 -5.26 -2.06 5.21
N VAL A 113 -4.16 -2.22 5.95
CA VAL A 113 -3.79 -3.51 6.56
C VAL A 113 -3.63 -3.30 8.06
N LYS A 114 -4.37 -4.07 8.83
CA LYS A 114 -4.36 -4.05 10.28
C LYS A 114 -3.74 -5.34 10.80
N LEU A 115 -2.75 -5.18 11.67
CA LEU A 115 -2.09 -6.27 12.38
C LEU A 115 -2.55 -6.23 13.83
N ILE A 116 -3.28 -7.27 14.24
CA ILE A 116 -3.77 -7.39 15.62
C ILE A 116 -2.87 -8.36 16.37
N TYR A 117 -2.29 -7.87 17.46
CA TYR A 117 -1.48 -8.64 18.38
C TYR A 117 -2.26 -8.85 19.68
N SER A 118 -2.24 -10.07 20.18
CA SER A 118 -2.86 -10.45 21.46
C SER A 118 -1.78 -10.89 22.44
N ASP A 119 -1.92 -10.49 23.70
CA ASP A 119 -1.00 -10.85 24.80
C ASP A 119 0.47 -10.51 24.51
N ILE A 120 0.75 -9.21 24.32
CA ILE A 120 2.09 -8.71 23.98
C ILE A 120 2.59 -7.66 24.96
N ASP A 121 3.92 -7.53 25.05
CA ASP A 121 4.56 -6.38 25.68
C ASP A 121 4.52 -5.19 24.70
N GLY A 122 3.60 -4.26 24.96
CA GLY A 122 3.38 -3.07 24.13
C GLY A 122 4.60 -2.16 24.04
N LYS A 123 5.43 -2.10 25.09
CA LYS A 123 6.68 -1.32 25.06
C LYS A 123 7.67 -1.97 24.10
N LYS A 124 7.88 -3.29 24.22
CA LYS A 124 8.79 -4.02 23.33
C LYS A 124 8.32 -3.99 21.87
N LEU A 125 7.00 -4.05 21.63
CA LEU A 125 6.43 -3.88 20.29
C LEU A 125 6.77 -2.49 19.73
N LYS A 126 6.55 -1.41 20.51
CA LYS A 126 6.91 -0.05 20.12
C LYS A 126 8.41 0.10 19.84
N ASP A 127 9.27 -0.43 20.71
CA ASP A 127 10.73 -0.39 20.53
C ASP A 127 11.15 -1.09 19.22
N ASN A 128 10.52 -2.23 18.89
CA ASN A 128 10.77 -2.92 17.63
C ASN A 128 10.28 -2.12 16.41
N MET A 129 9.15 -1.42 16.50
CA MET A 129 8.67 -0.52 15.45
C MET A 129 9.59 0.69 15.27
N ILE A 130 10.08 1.29 16.36
CA ILE A 130 11.05 2.39 16.32
C ILE A 130 12.31 1.95 15.57
N LYS A 131 12.79 0.74 15.85
CA LYS A 131 13.94 0.15 15.17
C LYS A 131 13.68 -0.10 13.68
N GLU A 132 12.52 -0.64 13.34
CA GLU A 132 12.14 -0.93 11.93
C GLU A 132 12.05 0.37 11.12
N PHE A 133 11.40 1.40 11.67
CA PHE A 133 11.14 2.65 10.97
C PHE A 133 12.27 3.68 11.10
N ASP A 134 13.26 3.41 11.95
CA ASP A 134 14.37 4.32 12.24
C ASP A 134 13.85 5.71 12.68
N ALA A 135 12.80 5.71 13.51
CA ALA A 135 12.12 6.91 14.00
C ALA A 135 11.31 6.62 15.27
N SER A 136 11.25 7.59 16.20
CA SER A 136 10.49 7.46 17.46
C SER A 136 8.97 7.43 17.26
N GLY A 137 8.49 7.99 16.14
CA GLY A 137 7.08 8.31 15.94
C GLY A 137 6.63 9.52 16.76
N THR A 138 5.36 9.89 16.58
CA THR A 138 4.68 10.96 17.33
C THR A 138 3.59 10.35 18.20
N ASP A 139 3.67 10.61 19.50
CA ASP A 139 2.74 10.07 20.48
C ASP A 139 1.51 10.97 20.66
N TRP A 140 0.37 10.33 20.90
CA TRP A 140 -0.90 10.97 21.23
C TRP A 140 -1.82 9.99 21.95
N VAL A 141 -2.91 10.50 22.55
CA VAL A 141 -3.92 9.70 23.23
C VAL A 141 -5.24 9.89 22.49
N ASP A 142 -5.89 8.78 22.12
CA ASP A 142 -7.18 8.84 21.43
C ASP A 142 -8.35 9.14 22.40
N LEU A 143 -9.57 9.27 21.85
CA LEU A 143 -10.76 9.54 22.65
C LEU A 143 -11.13 8.41 23.62
N LEU A 144 -10.70 7.18 23.33
CA LEU A 144 -10.89 6.00 24.18
C LEU A 144 -9.77 5.85 25.22
N LYS A 145 -8.86 6.84 25.31
CA LYS A 145 -7.69 6.85 26.19
C LYS A 145 -6.70 5.73 25.90
N ASN A 146 -6.63 5.26 24.67
CA ASN A 146 -5.57 4.37 24.23
C ASN A 146 -4.29 5.18 23.96
N ASN A 147 -3.15 4.55 24.24
CA ASN A 147 -1.87 5.13 23.88
C ASN A 147 -1.61 4.86 22.41
N CYS A 148 -1.39 5.92 21.64
CA CYS A 148 -1.19 5.82 20.22
C CYS A 148 0.16 6.43 19.83
N THR A 149 0.78 5.86 18.81
CA THR A 149 2.00 6.39 18.19
C THR A 149 1.82 6.34 16.67
N LYS A 150 2.13 7.42 15.97
CA LYS A 150 2.14 7.44 14.50
C LYS A 150 3.55 7.59 13.94
N TRP A 151 3.80 6.94 12.82
CA TRP A 151 4.99 7.12 11.98
C TRP A 151 4.52 7.57 10.61
N GLU A 152 5.20 8.56 10.05
CA GLU A 152 4.90 9.07 8.72
C GLU A 152 6.00 8.61 7.76
N SER A 153 5.64 8.34 6.50
CA SER A 153 6.60 7.87 5.51
C SER A 153 7.69 8.91 5.24
N LYS A 154 8.89 8.45 4.85
CA LYS A 154 10.00 9.35 4.48
C LYS A 154 9.73 10.16 3.22
N GLU A 155 8.92 9.64 2.30
CA GLU A 155 8.55 10.29 1.05
C GLU A 155 7.44 11.34 1.27
N LYS A 156 7.58 12.47 0.59
CA LYS A 156 6.56 13.54 0.50
C LYS A 156 5.88 13.54 -0.86
N ILE A 157 4.74 14.22 -0.91
CA ILE A 157 4.05 14.55 -2.17
C ILE A 157 4.95 15.37 -3.11
N SER A 158 5.76 16.28 -2.59
CA SER A 158 6.73 17.08 -3.33
C SER A 158 7.81 16.24 -4.04
N ASP A 159 8.05 15.02 -3.57
CA ASP A 159 9.08 14.12 -4.10
C ASP A 159 8.57 13.32 -5.31
N LEU A 160 7.28 13.43 -5.63
CA LEU A 160 6.67 12.72 -6.76
C LEU A 160 7.16 13.26 -8.11
N LYS A 161 7.18 12.38 -9.11
CA LYS A 161 7.45 12.79 -10.50
C LYS A 161 6.40 13.82 -10.97
N PRO A 162 6.77 14.81 -11.79
CA PRO A 162 5.86 15.89 -12.18
C PRO A 162 4.53 15.44 -12.79
N ASP A 163 4.55 14.38 -13.60
CA ASP A 163 3.35 13.78 -14.23
C ASP A 163 2.41 13.14 -13.20
N VAL A 164 2.98 12.40 -12.24
CA VAL A 164 2.22 11.80 -11.12
C VAL A 164 1.64 12.88 -10.22
N LEU A 165 2.43 13.91 -9.90
CA LEU A 165 1.99 15.04 -9.09
C LEU A 165 0.84 15.82 -9.75
N SER A 166 0.91 16.05 -11.07
CA SER A 166 -0.18 16.69 -11.83
C SER A 166 -1.47 15.90 -11.72
N LYS A 167 -1.43 14.58 -12.01
CA LYS A 167 -2.62 13.72 -11.93
C LYS A 167 -3.19 13.63 -10.52
N LEU A 168 -2.32 13.65 -9.50
CA LEU A 168 -2.74 13.66 -8.10
C LEU A 168 -3.48 14.95 -7.75
N LYS A 169 -2.98 16.11 -8.22
CA LYS A 169 -3.63 17.42 -8.04
C LYS A 169 -4.95 17.51 -8.82
N GLU A 170 -5.02 16.94 -10.01
CA GLU A 170 -6.26 16.81 -10.80
C GLU A 170 -7.30 15.97 -10.05
N TYR A 171 -6.89 14.84 -9.48
CA TYR A 171 -7.75 14.01 -8.65
C TYR A 171 -8.33 14.80 -7.46
N TRP A 172 -7.49 15.52 -6.69
CA TRP A 172 -7.99 16.31 -5.56
C TRP A 172 -8.94 17.43 -6.01
N SER A 173 -8.61 18.10 -7.11
CA SER A 173 -9.48 19.13 -7.68
C SER A 173 -10.85 18.59 -8.09
N ALA A 174 -10.90 17.35 -8.61
CA ALA A 174 -12.16 16.68 -8.93
C ALA A 174 -12.97 16.36 -7.66
N ILE A 175 -12.31 15.87 -6.61
CA ILE A 175 -12.98 15.58 -5.32
C ILE A 175 -13.57 16.85 -4.73
N ASP A 176 -12.79 17.94 -4.65
CA ASP A 176 -13.22 19.22 -4.08
C ASP A 176 -14.41 19.81 -4.86
N LYS A 177 -14.44 19.64 -6.19
CA LYS A 177 -15.55 20.10 -7.04
C LYS A 177 -16.86 19.36 -6.76
N HIS A 178 -16.79 18.09 -6.37
CA HIS A 178 -17.97 17.24 -6.15
C HIS A 178 -18.39 17.15 -4.67
N SER A 179 -17.57 17.64 -3.73
CA SER A 179 -17.91 17.75 -2.31
C SER A 179 -18.69 19.05 -2.00
N GLU A 180 -19.82 19.29 -2.69
CA GLU A 180 -20.64 20.52 -2.54
C GLU A 180 -21.32 20.69 -1.16
N THR A 181 -21.05 19.82 -0.18
CA THR A 181 -21.53 19.97 1.21
C THR A 181 -20.43 19.61 2.20
N ALA A 182 -19.90 20.64 2.88
CA ALA A 182 -19.16 20.66 4.14
C ALA A 182 -18.56 19.34 4.67
N VAL A 183 -17.22 19.27 4.73
CA VAL A 183 -16.38 19.22 5.96
C VAL A 183 -14.98 18.81 5.50
N SER A 184 -14.01 19.71 5.70
CA SER A 184 -12.61 19.66 5.24
C SER A 184 -12.43 19.72 3.72
N SER A 185 -11.99 20.88 3.23
CA SER A 185 -11.14 20.89 2.03
C SER A 185 -10.03 19.88 2.28
N ILE A 186 -9.73 19.04 1.30
CA ILE A 186 -8.57 18.18 1.36
C ILE A 186 -7.35 19.11 1.22
N SER A 187 -6.99 19.83 2.29
CA SER A 187 -5.88 20.79 2.33
C SER A 187 -4.58 20.02 2.31
N LYS A 188 -4.25 19.47 1.15
CA LYS A 188 -3.04 18.68 0.97
C LYS A 188 -1.95 19.59 0.47
N THR A 189 -0.97 19.82 1.31
CA THR A 189 0.23 20.54 0.93
C THR A 189 1.19 19.57 0.27
N ASP A 190 2.02 20.06 -0.64
CA ASP A 190 3.08 19.25 -1.26
C ASP A 190 4.07 18.71 -0.19
N ASP A 191 4.07 19.25 1.03
CA ASP A 191 4.89 18.82 2.15
C ASP A 191 4.36 17.59 2.91
N GLU A 192 3.12 17.18 2.67
CA GLU A 192 2.53 16.02 3.33
C GLU A 192 3.26 14.71 2.96
N ARG A 193 3.34 13.80 3.94
CA ARG A 193 3.87 12.46 3.72
C ARG A 193 2.88 11.60 2.94
N ILE A 194 3.40 10.68 2.13
CA ILE A 194 2.56 9.79 1.31
C ILE A 194 1.56 9.01 2.15
N ASN A 195 2.01 8.42 3.26
CA ASN A 195 1.13 7.67 4.16
C ASN A 195 1.69 7.52 5.57
N ILE A 196 0.91 6.87 6.43
CA ILE A 196 1.24 6.67 7.84
C ILE A 196 1.06 5.21 8.28
N VAL A 197 1.81 4.85 9.32
CA VAL A 197 1.56 3.66 10.15
C VAL A 197 1.26 4.12 11.57
N SER A 198 0.27 3.54 12.21
CA SER A 198 -0.06 3.84 13.60
C SER A 198 -0.05 2.59 14.48
N LEU A 199 0.48 2.71 15.68
CA LEU A 199 0.32 1.76 16.77
C LEU A 199 -0.74 2.30 17.73
N THR A 200 -1.68 1.46 18.12
CA THR A 200 -2.62 1.70 19.21
C THR A 200 -2.46 0.59 20.24
N LEU A 201 -2.12 0.95 21.46
CA LEU A 201 -2.01 0.05 22.60
C LEU A 201 -3.24 0.25 23.49
N ASN A 202 -3.99 -0.83 23.71
CA ASN A 202 -5.08 -0.80 24.67
C ASN A 202 -4.61 -1.28 26.06
N ASN A 203 -5.38 -0.93 27.08
CA ASN A 203 -5.05 -1.27 28.48
C ASN A 203 -5.17 -2.77 28.79
N SER A 204 -5.71 -3.58 27.87
CA SER A 204 -5.84 -5.04 28.00
C SER A 204 -4.65 -5.83 27.45
N GLY A 205 -3.56 -5.16 27.06
CA GLY A 205 -2.37 -5.85 26.55
C GLY A 205 -2.49 -6.34 25.09
N ALA A 206 -3.49 -5.84 24.37
CA ALA A 206 -3.60 -6.04 22.93
C ALA A 206 -3.14 -4.77 22.20
N ALA A 207 -2.63 -4.98 20.99
CA ALA A 207 -2.13 -3.92 20.14
C ALA A 207 -2.68 -4.03 18.73
N LEU A 208 -2.96 -2.88 18.15
CA LEU A 208 -3.32 -2.73 16.75
C LEU A 208 -2.24 -1.92 16.06
N VAL A 209 -1.62 -2.49 15.04
CA VAL A 209 -0.80 -1.73 14.09
C VAL A 209 -1.57 -1.58 12.80
N SER A 210 -1.85 -0.33 12.41
CA SER A 210 -2.59 -0.01 11.19
C SER A 210 -1.65 0.62 10.17
N TYR A 211 -1.50 -0.04 9.02
CA TYR A 211 -0.91 0.53 7.81
C TYR A 211 -2.04 1.14 6.99
N LYS A 212 -1.95 2.43 6.68
CA LYS A 212 -2.93 3.15 5.86
C LYS A 212 -2.32 3.44 4.49
N GLY A 213 -3.07 3.22 3.43
CA GLY A 213 -2.61 3.45 2.07
C GLY A 213 -2.59 4.93 1.67
N ASP A 214 -3.50 5.76 2.19
CA ASP A 214 -3.57 7.22 1.98
C ASP A 214 -3.31 7.64 0.51
N THR A 215 -2.27 8.45 0.28
CA THR A 215 -1.93 8.99 -1.04
C THR A 215 -1.39 7.90 -1.96
N ALA A 216 -0.78 6.84 -1.44
CA ALA A 216 -0.26 5.74 -2.25
C ALA A 216 -1.38 5.01 -3.02
N VAL A 217 -2.57 4.84 -2.42
CA VAL A 217 -3.75 4.29 -3.11
C VAL A 217 -4.13 5.16 -4.30
N ILE A 218 -4.18 6.47 -4.10
CA ILE A 218 -4.56 7.43 -5.14
C ILE A 218 -3.56 7.41 -6.28
N ILE A 219 -2.26 7.39 -5.96
CA ILE A 219 -1.22 7.32 -6.98
C ILE A 219 -1.37 6.06 -7.83
N ASN A 220 -1.50 4.89 -7.20
CA ASN A 220 -1.61 3.64 -7.93
C ASN A 220 -2.91 3.55 -8.75
N LYS A 221 -4.06 3.99 -8.21
CA LYS A 221 -5.35 3.85 -8.88
C LYS A 221 -5.67 4.95 -9.88
N ALA A 222 -5.37 6.22 -9.59
CA ALA A 222 -5.71 7.34 -10.47
C ALA A 222 -4.52 7.79 -11.33
N CYS A 223 -3.30 7.77 -10.80
CA CYS A 223 -2.16 8.38 -11.48
C CYS A 223 -1.45 7.40 -12.44
N LEU A 224 -1.37 6.12 -12.06
CA LEU A 224 -0.64 5.10 -12.82
C LEU A 224 -1.54 4.19 -13.67
N ASN A 225 -2.76 3.88 -13.21
CA ASN A 225 -3.67 2.97 -13.91
C ASN A 225 -4.57 3.62 -14.98
N SER A 226 -4.32 4.87 -15.38
CA SER A 226 -5.10 5.60 -16.41
C SER A 226 -4.91 5.10 -17.86
N SER A 227 -4.31 3.93 -18.06
CA SER A 227 -3.93 3.40 -19.38
C SER A 227 -4.55 2.03 -19.73
N ARG A 228 -5.63 1.61 -19.05
CA ARG A 228 -6.37 0.38 -19.38
C ARG A 228 -7.82 0.69 -19.70
#